data_AF-A0A442ER61-F1
#
_entry.id   AF-A0A442ER61-F1
#
_cell.length_a   1.000
_cell.length_b   1.000
_cell.length_c   1.000
_cell.angle_alpha   90.00
_cell.angle_beta   90.00
_cell.angle_gamma   90.00
#
_symmetry.space_group_name_H-M   'P 1'
#
loop_
_entity.id
_entity.type
_entity.pdbx_description
1 polymer ?
#
loop_
_entity_poly.entity_id
_entity_poly.type
_entity_poly.pdbx_seq_one_letter_code
_entity_poly.pdbx_strand_id
1 'polypeptide(L)'
;MNALPARATGIPAGFLDPTVSDRTSRSTRILQAANQIMPFLERGRPIGTSDLRPIMTHAFDGSDAEGCWVWKDAYEACEAAQVLFLRKFGPAILGCSQTPAGALAMLAKVAHLVPTHTRRSDESQALQQLSTPMPLAYVVSRAAGMIAGDTVLEPSAGTGLLAIFAEIAQARLMLNDYAPVRQALLTQLFPNARTTRHDAAHIDDYLE
;
A
#
# COMPACT_ATOMS: atom_id res chain seq x y z
N MET A 1 -45.25 42.00 7.39
CA MET A 1 -44.06 42.53 6.69
C MET A 1 -42.86 42.36 7.59
N ASN A 2 -41.73 41.99 6.98
CA ASN A 2 -40.35 41.93 7.50
C ASN A 2 -39.85 40.55 7.90
N ALA A 3 -39.47 39.83 6.85
CA ALA A 3 -38.47 38.78 6.85
C ALA A 3 -37.10 39.34 7.31
N LEU A 4 -36.41 38.59 8.17
CA LEU A 4 -34.97 38.72 8.39
C LEU A 4 -34.30 37.50 7.74
N PRO A 5 -33.34 37.66 6.82
CA PRO A 5 -32.59 36.52 6.32
C PRO A 5 -31.53 36.12 7.34
N ALA A 6 -31.56 34.86 7.77
CA ALA A 6 -30.43 34.23 8.43
C ALA A 6 -29.29 34.12 7.42
N ARG A 7 -28.20 34.87 7.66
CA ARG A 7 -26.96 34.73 6.91
C ARG A 7 -26.40 33.32 7.17
N ALA A 8 -26.40 32.49 6.14
CA ALA A 8 -25.52 31.33 6.07
C ALA A 8 -24.08 31.84 6.04
N THR A 9 -23.37 31.72 7.16
CA THR A 9 -21.92 31.89 7.21
C THR A 9 -21.29 30.75 6.42
N GLY A 10 -20.67 31.09 5.29
CA GLY A 10 -19.91 30.14 4.48
C GLY A 10 -18.79 29.50 5.28
N ILE A 11 -18.62 28.19 5.09
CA ILE A 11 -17.44 27.44 5.53
C ILE A 11 -16.23 28.03 4.81
N PRO A 12 -15.20 28.54 5.51
CA PRO A 12 -14.00 29.00 4.82
C PRO A 12 -13.30 27.78 4.19
N ALA A 13 -12.93 27.92 2.92
CA ALA A 13 -12.12 26.94 2.22
C ALA A 13 -10.74 26.82 2.88
N GLY A 14 -10.36 25.58 3.21
CA GLY A 14 -8.97 25.15 3.23
C GLY A 14 -8.13 25.55 4.44
N PHE A 15 -8.42 24.99 5.61
CA PHE A 15 -7.37 24.71 6.59
C PHE A 15 -7.16 23.19 6.60
N LEU A 16 -6.26 22.69 5.75
CA LEU A 16 -5.81 21.31 5.86
C LEU A 16 -5.03 21.21 7.17
N ASP A 17 -5.44 20.29 8.05
CA ASP A 17 -4.68 19.95 9.25
C ASP A 17 -3.23 19.63 8.82
N PRO A 18 -2.21 20.35 9.34
CA PRO A 18 -0.81 20.18 8.94
C PRO A 18 -0.34 18.74 9.10
N THR A 19 -0.94 17.99 10.04
CA THR A 19 -0.65 16.56 10.21
C THR A 19 -1.23 15.70 9.08
N VAL A 20 -2.41 16.05 8.54
CA VAL A 20 -2.99 15.40 7.35
C VAL A 20 -2.13 15.69 6.13
N SER A 21 -1.74 16.96 5.96
CA SER A 21 -0.87 17.40 4.87
C SER A 21 0.47 16.66 4.89
N ASP A 22 1.09 16.52 6.07
CA ASP A 22 2.37 15.82 6.23
C ASP A 22 2.27 14.32 5.88
N ARG A 23 1.24 13.64 6.36
CA ARG A 23 1.01 12.22 6.04
C ARG A 23 0.74 11.96 4.56
N THR A 24 -0.13 12.77 3.94
CA THR A 24 -0.37 12.70 2.50
C THR A 24 0.93 12.95 1.75
N SER A 25 1.68 13.98 2.14
CA SER A 25 2.99 14.27 1.56
C SER A 25 3.96 13.08 1.68
N ARG A 26 4.05 12.45 2.85
CA ARG A 26 4.90 11.26 3.07
C ARG A 26 4.48 10.07 2.21
N SER A 27 3.19 9.72 2.20
CA SER A 27 2.68 8.61 1.38
C SER A 27 2.88 8.85 -0.12
N THR A 28 2.77 10.09 -0.60
CA THR A 28 3.08 10.46 -1.98
C THR A 28 4.56 10.27 -2.30
N ARG A 29 5.47 10.61 -1.38
CA ARG A 29 6.92 10.34 -1.55
C ARG A 29 7.24 8.85 -1.59
N ILE A 30 6.58 8.04 -0.75
CA ILE A 30 6.69 6.58 -0.80
C ILE A 30 6.24 6.05 -2.16
N LEU A 31 5.11 6.53 -2.69
CA LEU A 31 4.62 6.13 -4.00
C LEU A 31 5.55 6.60 -5.14
N GLN A 32 6.14 7.79 -5.03
CA GLN A 32 7.14 8.27 -5.98
C GLN A 32 8.39 7.37 -5.99
N ALA A 33 8.88 6.96 -4.82
CA ALA A 33 9.97 6.00 -4.71
C ALA A 33 9.57 4.63 -5.30
N ALA A 34 8.36 4.14 -5.03
CA ALA A 34 7.85 2.89 -5.59
C ALA A 34 7.85 2.89 -7.14
N ASN A 35 7.46 4.01 -7.76
CA ASN A 35 7.52 4.18 -9.21
C ASN A 35 8.96 4.15 -9.75
N GLN A 36 9.94 4.65 -8.99
CA GLN A 36 11.36 4.56 -9.36
C GLN A 36 11.95 3.16 -9.17
N ILE A 37 11.42 2.38 -8.22
CA ILE A 37 11.80 0.98 -7.98
C ILE A 37 11.22 0.04 -9.04
N MET A 38 10.00 0.32 -9.50
CA MET A 38 9.26 -0.51 -10.45
C MET A 38 10.08 -0.99 -11.67
N PRO A 39 10.86 -0.13 -12.39
CA PRO A 39 11.72 -0.57 -13.49
C PRO A 39 12.80 -1.60 -13.14
N PHE A 40 13.19 -1.73 -11.87
CA PHE A 40 14.10 -2.81 -11.44
C PHE A 40 13.38 -4.15 -11.46
N LEU A 41 12.15 -4.19 -10.92
CA LEU A 41 11.32 -5.40 -10.91
C LEU A 41 10.97 -5.85 -12.32
N GLU A 42 10.62 -4.91 -13.20
CA GLU A 42 10.33 -5.20 -14.62
C GLU A 42 11.49 -5.86 -15.37
N ARG A 43 12.72 -5.51 -15.01
CA ARG A 43 13.95 -6.06 -15.60
C ARG A 43 14.46 -7.30 -14.86
N GLY A 44 13.78 -7.76 -13.81
CA GLY A 44 14.26 -8.84 -12.96
C GLY A 44 15.57 -8.52 -12.23
N ARG A 45 15.88 -7.22 -12.01
CA ARG A 45 17.10 -6.77 -11.37
C ARG A 45 16.88 -6.67 -9.85
N PRO A 46 17.68 -7.35 -9.02
CA PRO A 46 17.63 -7.16 -7.57
C PRO A 46 17.94 -5.71 -7.20
N ILE A 47 17.24 -5.18 -6.21
CA ILE A 47 17.45 -3.84 -5.66
C ILE A 47 18.02 -3.94 -4.25
N GLY A 48 19.22 -3.36 -4.05
CA GLY A 48 19.92 -3.39 -2.77
C GLY A 48 19.79 -2.08 -1.98
N THR A 49 20.37 -2.05 -0.79
CA THR A 49 20.44 -0.84 0.04
C THR A 49 21.15 0.32 -0.64
N SER A 50 22.17 0.04 -1.47
CA SER A 50 22.91 1.02 -2.27
C SER A 50 22.07 1.65 -3.38
N ASP A 51 21.07 0.93 -3.91
CA ASP A 51 20.12 1.47 -4.90
C ASP A 51 18.96 2.21 -4.20
N LEU A 52 18.45 1.65 -3.09
CA LEU A 52 17.31 2.22 -2.38
C LEU A 52 17.62 3.58 -1.75
N ARG A 53 18.77 3.73 -1.08
CA ARG A 53 19.11 4.99 -0.40
C ARG A 53 19.03 6.20 -1.34
N PRO A 54 19.67 6.23 -2.53
CA PRO A 54 19.55 7.38 -3.43
C PRO A 54 18.13 7.58 -3.98
N ILE A 55 17.37 6.52 -4.26
CA ILE A 55 15.96 6.63 -4.69
C ILE A 55 15.12 7.31 -3.60
N MET A 56 15.28 6.87 -2.34
CA MET A 56 14.56 7.42 -1.20
C MET A 56 14.99 8.85 -0.92
N THR A 57 16.30 9.15 -0.93
CA THR A 57 16.81 10.51 -0.76
C THR A 57 16.26 11.47 -1.81
N HIS A 58 16.18 11.04 -3.06
CA HIS A 58 15.58 11.82 -4.13
C HIS A 58 14.06 12.01 -3.96
N ALA A 59 13.34 10.96 -3.57
CA ALA A 59 11.89 11.06 -3.35
C ALA A 59 11.52 11.90 -2.11
N PHE A 60 12.39 11.96 -1.10
CA PHE A 60 12.15 12.67 0.15
C PHE A 60 12.83 14.02 0.28
N ASP A 61 13.56 14.46 -0.76
CA ASP A 61 14.34 15.70 -0.76
C ASP A 61 15.32 15.81 0.42
N GLY A 62 15.85 14.67 0.87
CA GLY A 62 16.74 14.59 2.03
C GLY A 62 17.03 13.15 2.48
N SER A 63 18.06 12.98 3.30
CA SER A 63 18.61 11.67 3.65
C SER A 63 18.00 11.03 4.90
N ASP A 64 18.29 9.74 5.12
CA ASP A 64 17.93 9.04 6.37
C ASP A 64 18.71 9.60 7.58
N ALA A 65 19.92 10.13 7.36
CA ALA A 65 20.72 10.75 8.42
C ALA A 65 20.15 12.10 8.89
N GLU A 66 19.45 12.82 8.01
CA GLU A 66 18.75 14.07 8.32
C GLU A 66 17.35 13.83 8.90
N GLY A 67 16.92 12.56 8.99
CA GLY A 67 15.61 12.19 9.51
C GLY A 67 14.45 12.41 8.52
N CYS A 68 14.73 12.72 7.25
CA CYS A 68 13.70 12.96 6.23
C CYS A 68 12.86 11.69 5.97
N TRP A 69 13.51 10.51 6.03
CA TRP A 69 12.88 9.21 5.93
C TRP A 69 13.56 8.17 6.83
N VAL A 70 12.84 7.09 7.13
CA VAL A 70 13.36 5.93 7.86
C VAL A 70 13.29 4.69 6.98
N TRP A 71 14.06 3.64 7.31
CA TRP A 71 14.09 2.42 6.50
C TRP A 71 12.74 1.74 6.33
N LYS A 72 11.77 2.02 7.21
CA LYS A 72 10.39 1.56 7.06
C LYS A 72 9.73 2.14 5.80
N ASP A 73 9.98 3.40 5.46
CA ASP A 73 9.42 4.00 4.23
C ASP A 73 10.00 3.33 2.97
N ALA A 74 11.29 2.97 3.01
CA ALA A 74 11.95 2.26 1.91
C ALA A 74 11.35 0.86 1.71
N TYR A 75 11.05 0.18 2.81
CA TYR A 75 10.36 -1.11 2.79
C TYR A 75 8.93 -0.98 2.24
N GLU A 76 8.18 0.05 2.65
CA GLU A 76 6.84 0.32 2.12
C GLU A 76 6.87 0.69 0.64
N ALA A 77 7.89 1.40 0.17
CA ALA A 77 8.09 1.70 -1.24
C ALA A 77 8.37 0.42 -2.05
N CYS A 78 9.15 -0.53 -1.51
CA CYS A 78 9.36 -1.84 -2.13
C CYS A 78 8.08 -2.67 -2.22
N GLU A 79 7.24 -2.67 -1.20
CA GLU A 79 5.94 -3.35 -1.24
C GLU A 79 4.97 -2.68 -2.21
N ALA A 80 4.90 -1.35 -2.21
CA ALA A 80 4.09 -0.59 -3.17
C ALA A 80 4.56 -0.83 -4.62
N ALA A 81 5.87 -0.91 -4.87
CA ALA A 81 6.40 -1.26 -6.19
C ALA A 81 5.97 -2.66 -6.63
N GLN A 82 5.91 -3.62 -5.71
CA GLN A 82 5.39 -4.96 -5.96
C GLN A 82 3.88 -4.95 -6.26
N VAL A 83 3.08 -4.11 -5.59
CA VAL A 83 1.67 -3.89 -5.94
C VAL A 83 1.53 -3.37 -7.36
N LEU A 84 2.30 -2.34 -7.73
CA LEU A 84 2.30 -1.79 -9.09
C LEU A 84 2.73 -2.84 -10.13
N PHE A 85 3.73 -3.66 -9.79
CA PHE A 85 4.17 -4.78 -10.62
C PHE A 85 3.06 -5.81 -10.84
N LEU A 86 2.38 -6.23 -9.78
CA LEU A 86 1.28 -7.18 -9.88
C LEU A 86 0.09 -6.62 -10.63
N ARG A 87 -0.22 -5.33 -10.48
CA ARG A 87 -1.27 -4.69 -11.27
C ARG A 87 -0.98 -4.80 -12.77
N LYS A 88 0.27 -4.61 -13.17
CA LYS A 88 0.68 -4.62 -14.58
C LYS A 88 0.87 -6.03 -15.14
N PHE A 89 1.51 -6.93 -14.39
CA PHE A 89 1.94 -8.24 -14.89
C PHE A 89 1.22 -9.42 -14.24
N GLY A 90 0.53 -9.21 -13.12
CA GLY A 90 -0.19 -10.23 -12.37
C GLY A 90 -1.19 -11.00 -13.22
N PRO A 91 -2.10 -10.37 -13.99
CA PRO A 91 -3.03 -11.09 -14.86
C PRO A 91 -2.32 -12.04 -15.83
N ALA A 92 -1.20 -11.62 -16.43
CA ALA A 92 -0.41 -12.46 -17.33
C ALA A 92 0.31 -13.59 -16.57
N ILE A 93 0.92 -13.30 -15.41
CA ILE A 93 1.58 -14.32 -14.58
C ILE A 93 0.57 -15.40 -14.15
N LEU A 94 -0.62 -14.99 -13.71
CA LEU A 94 -1.66 -15.90 -13.24
C LEU A 94 -2.33 -16.66 -14.38
N GLY A 95 -2.51 -16.04 -15.56
CA GLY A 95 -3.12 -16.65 -16.74
C GLY A 95 -2.20 -17.58 -17.55
N CYS A 96 -0.89 -17.28 -17.63
CA CYS A 96 0.08 -18.10 -18.37
C CYS A 96 0.63 -19.28 -17.56
N SER A 97 0.45 -19.28 -16.24
CA SER A 97 0.95 -20.36 -15.39
C SER A 97 0.08 -21.62 -15.52
N GLN A 98 0.70 -22.72 -15.95
CA GLN A 98 0.02 -24.02 -16.11
C GLN A 98 -0.50 -24.59 -14.77
N THR A 99 0.08 -24.15 -13.65
CA THR A 99 -0.30 -24.62 -12.30
C THR A 99 -0.20 -23.48 -11.28
N PRO A 100 -0.95 -23.57 -10.15
CA PRO A 100 -0.80 -22.63 -9.02
C PRO A 100 0.63 -22.57 -8.47
N ALA A 101 1.33 -23.71 -8.45
CA ALA A 101 2.71 -23.80 -8.01
C ALA A 101 3.67 -23.04 -8.95
N GLY A 102 3.43 -23.08 -10.26
CA GLY A 102 4.20 -22.31 -11.24
C GLY A 102 4.05 -20.80 -11.04
N ALA A 103 2.82 -20.32 -10.85
CA ALA A 103 2.56 -18.92 -10.54
C ALA A 103 3.25 -18.50 -9.24
N LEU A 104 3.12 -19.29 -8.17
CA LEU A 104 3.79 -19.05 -6.89
C LEU A 104 5.31 -18.96 -7.06
N ALA A 105 5.92 -19.82 -7.86
CA ALA A 105 7.36 -19.79 -8.11
C ALA A 105 7.80 -18.52 -8.84
N MET A 106 7.01 -18.02 -9.81
CA MET A 106 7.30 -16.73 -10.47
C MET A 106 7.18 -15.56 -9.51
N LEU A 107 6.10 -15.52 -8.72
CA LEU A 107 5.87 -14.48 -7.70
C LEU A 107 6.97 -14.49 -6.63
N ALA A 108 7.41 -15.68 -6.20
CA ALA A 108 8.54 -15.82 -5.30
C ALA A 108 9.81 -15.21 -5.89
N LYS A 109 10.13 -15.45 -7.17
CA LYS A 109 11.30 -14.83 -7.81
C LYS A 109 11.24 -13.31 -7.76
N VAL A 110 10.08 -12.71 -8.02
CA VAL A 110 9.89 -11.25 -7.96
C VAL A 110 10.04 -10.74 -6.52
N ALA A 111 9.46 -11.42 -5.54
CA ALA A 111 9.57 -11.04 -4.14
C ALA A 111 11.02 -11.06 -3.62
N HIS A 112 11.88 -11.93 -4.17
CA HIS A 112 13.31 -11.98 -3.83
C HIS A 112 14.14 -10.87 -4.49
N LEU A 113 13.56 -10.04 -5.37
CA LEU A 113 14.27 -8.90 -5.95
C LEU A 113 14.39 -7.73 -4.97
N VAL A 114 13.55 -7.66 -3.94
CA VAL A 114 13.58 -6.59 -2.94
C VAL A 114 14.19 -7.05 -1.61
N PRO A 115 14.77 -6.15 -0.80
CA PRO A 115 15.33 -6.53 0.49
C PRO A 115 14.25 -6.99 1.47
N THR A 116 14.62 -7.92 2.36
CA THR A 116 13.77 -8.31 3.48
C THR A 116 13.73 -7.22 4.55
N HIS A 117 12.60 -7.15 5.27
CA HIS A 117 12.37 -6.14 6.31
C HIS A 117 13.12 -6.52 7.59
N THR A 118 14.42 -6.21 7.64
CA THR A 118 15.31 -6.57 8.77
C THR A 118 15.39 -5.50 9.86
N ARG A 119 14.97 -4.26 9.57
CA ARG A 119 14.94 -3.16 10.54
C ARG A 119 13.52 -2.92 11.05
N ARG A 120 13.39 -2.60 12.33
CA ARG A 120 12.12 -2.24 12.98
C ARG A 120 12.17 -0.77 13.37
N SER A 121 11.18 0.02 12.96
CA SER A 121 10.96 1.38 13.49
C SER A 121 10.10 1.31 14.75
N ASP A 122 10.13 2.38 15.56
CA ASP A 122 9.33 2.49 16.78
C ASP A 122 7.83 2.34 16.47
N GLU A 123 7.34 2.99 15.41
CA GLU A 123 5.96 2.83 14.94
C GLU A 123 5.64 1.38 14.54
N SER A 124 6.54 0.70 13.82
CA SER A 124 6.32 -0.70 13.43
C SER A 124 6.24 -1.63 14.63
N GLN A 125 6.99 -1.35 15.69
CA GLN A 125 6.92 -2.11 16.94
C GLN A 125 5.63 -1.81 17.69
N ALA A 126 5.29 -0.54 17.85
CA ALA A 126 4.10 -0.09 18.57
C ALA A 126 2.81 -0.60 17.93
N LEU A 127 2.73 -0.60 16.59
CA LEU A 127 1.55 -1.01 15.83
C LEU A 127 1.64 -2.44 15.29
N GLN A 128 2.63 -3.23 15.72
CA GLN A 128 2.86 -4.62 15.29
C GLN A 128 2.81 -4.82 13.76
N GLN A 129 3.42 -3.90 13.01
CA GLN A 129 3.37 -3.89 11.56
C GLN A 129 4.30 -4.94 10.95
N LEU A 130 3.74 -6.11 10.68
CA LEU A 130 4.40 -7.18 9.92
C LEU A 130 3.98 -7.14 8.45
N SER A 131 4.90 -7.54 7.58
CA SER A 131 4.61 -7.68 6.15
C SER A 131 3.91 -9.01 5.89
N THR A 132 2.89 -9.00 5.03
CA THR A 132 2.39 -10.18 4.35
C THR A 132 3.04 -10.22 2.96
N PRO A 133 4.21 -10.87 2.80
CA PRO A 133 4.96 -10.83 1.55
C PRO A 133 4.16 -11.46 0.39
N MET A 134 4.43 -10.97 -0.82
CA MET A 134 3.71 -11.32 -2.06
C MET A 134 3.42 -12.84 -2.23
N PRO A 135 4.35 -13.77 -1.97
CA PRO A 135 4.07 -15.20 -2.15
C PRO A 135 3.02 -15.72 -1.17
N LEU A 136 3.02 -15.25 0.08
CA LEU A 136 2.01 -15.62 1.07
C LEU A 136 0.65 -15.00 0.74
N ALA A 137 0.65 -13.73 0.31
CA ALA A 137 -0.56 -13.06 -0.15
C ALA A 137 -1.24 -13.82 -1.32
N TYR A 138 -0.45 -14.39 -2.24
CA TYR A 138 -0.98 -15.26 -3.29
C TYR A 138 -1.57 -16.56 -2.74
N VAL A 139 -0.91 -17.22 -1.79
CA VAL A 139 -1.46 -18.44 -1.18
C VAL A 139 -2.80 -18.15 -0.49
N VAL A 140 -2.91 -17.02 0.21
CA VAL A 140 -4.17 -16.62 0.85
C VAL A 140 -5.25 -16.34 -0.18
N SER A 141 -4.95 -15.62 -1.28
CA SER A 141 -5.97 -15.37 -2.32
C SER A 141 -6.48 -16.65 -2.97
N ARG A 142 -5.60 -17.65 -3.14
CA ARG A 142 -5.98 -18.99 -3.62
C ARG A 142 -6.81 -19.76 -2.61
N ALA A 143 -6.46 -19.71 -1.33
CA ALA A 143 -7.22 -20.37 -0.27
C ALA A 143 -8.60 -19.74 -0.07
N ALA A 144 -8.70 -18.41 -0.18
CA ALA A 144 -9.95 -17.66 -0.07
C ALA A 144 -10.87 -17.87 -1.28
N GLY A 145 -10.35 -18.32 -2.43
CA GLY A 145 -11.15 -18.58 -3.63
C GLY A 145 -11.78 -17.32 -4.22
N MET A 146 -11.10 -16.17 -4.13
CA MET A 146 -11.62 -14.87 -4.56
C MET A 146 -11.99 -14.88 -6.05
N ILE A 147 -13.19 -14.40 -6.37
CA ILE A 147 -13.73 -14.29 -7.72
C ILE A 147 -14.34 -12.92 -8.01
N ALA A 148 -14.65 -12.68 -9.28
CA ALA A 148 -15.33 -11.47 -9.71
C ALA A 148 -16.71 -11.36 -9.04
N GLY A 149 -17.02 -10.17 -8.54
CA GLY A 149 -18.28 -9.89 -7.82
C GLY A 149 -18.19 -10.09 -6.30
N ASP A 150 -17.14 -10.72 -5.78
CA ASP A 150 -16.90 -10.78 -4.35
C ASP A 150 -16.71 -9.38 -3.76
N THR A 151 -17.01 -9.24 -2.47
CA THR A 151 -16.56 -8.12 -1.66
C THR A 151 -15.48 -8.61 -0.70
N VAL A 152 -14.29 -8.03 -0.80
CA VAL A 152 -13.15 -8.39 0.04
C VAL A 152 -12.83 -7.24 0.98
N LEU A 153 -12.93 -7.51 2.27
CA LEU A 153 -12.39 -6.65 3.32
C LEU A 153 -11.00 -7.11 3.70
N GLU A 154 -10.04 -6.20 3.63
CA GLU A 154 -8.70 -6.37 4.19
C GLU A 154 -8.59 -5.44 5.43
N PRO A 155 -8.72 -6.00 6.65
CA PRO A 155 -8.84 -5.20 7.87
C PRO A 155 -7.51 -4.56 8.34
N SER A 156 -6.36 -5.00 7.81
CA SER A 156 -5.03 -4.49 8.16
C SER A 156 -4.13 -4.51 6.92
N ALA A 157 -4.51 -3.69 5.94
CA ALA A 157 -4.09 -3.78 4.55
C ALA A 157 -2.61 -3.54 4.31
N GLY A 158 -1.92 -2.90 5.25
CA GLY A 158 -0.51 -2.54 5.08
C GLY A 158 -0.36 -1.68 3.83
N THR A 159 0.36 -2.21 2.85
CA THR A 159 0.58 -1.58 1.54
C THR A 159 -0.31 -2.17 0.43
N GLY A 160 -1.11 -3.20 0.73
CA GLY A 160 -2.08 -3.80 -0.20
C GLY A 160 -1.56 -5.00 -0.99
N LEU A 161 -0.49 -5.67 -0.55
CA LEU A 161 0.04 -6.87 -1.22
C LEU A 161 -0.97 -8.03 -1.30
N LEU A 162 -1.91 -8.13 -0.36
CA LEU A 162 -3.04 -9.06 -0.44
C LEU A 162 -4.18 -8.51 -1.28
N ALA A 163 -4.52 -7.24 -1.07
CA ALA A 163 -5.59 -6.53 -1.78
C ALA A 163 -5.45 -6.58 -3.31
N ILE A 164 -4.22 -6.49 -3.83
CA ILE A 164 -3.97 -6.53 -5.28
C ILE A 164 -4.43 -7.84 -5.94
N PHE A 165 -4.41 -8.97 -5.24
CA PHE A 165 -4.92 -10.23 -5.80
C PHE A 165 -6.45 -10.24 -5.92
N ALA A 166 -7.15 -9.63 -4.96
CA ALA A 166 -8.58 -9.40 -5.04
C ALA A 166 -8.93 -8.40 -6.16
N GLU A 167 -8.14 -7.34 -6.36
CA GLU A 167 -8.29 -6.43 -7.51
C GLU A 167 -8.11 -7.16 -8.84
N ILE A 168 -7.08 -8.00 -8.98
CA ILE A 168 -6.85 -8.81 -10.18
C ILE A 168 -8.03 -9.77 -10.43
N ALA A 169 -8.62 -10.34 -9.37
CA ALA A 169 -9.81 -11.17 -9.45
C ALA A 169 -11.11 -10.38 -9.75
N GLN A 170 -11.03 -9.05 -9.88
CA GLN A 170 -12.17 -8.15 -10.10
C GLN A 170 -13.18 -8.15 -8.94
N ALA A 171 -12.70 -8.37 -7.72
CA ALA A 171 -13.49 -8.20 -6.50
C ALA A 171 -13.58 -6.71 -6.11
N ARG A 172 -14.64 -6.35 -5.40
CA ARG A 172 -14.80 -5.03 -4.78
C ARG A 172 -13.98 -4.98 -3.49
N LEU A 173 -13.14 -3.95 -3.37
CA LEU A 173 -12.22 -3.80 -2.24
C LEU A 173 -12.74 -2.83 -1.17
N MET A 174 -12.64 -3.27 0.07
CA MET A 174 -12.72 -2.44 1.28
C MET A 174 -11.42 -2.65 2.05
N LEU A 175 -10.65 -1.59 2.26
CA LEU A 175 -9.32 -1.67 2.87
C LEU A 175 -9.29 -0.84 4.14
N ASN A 176 -8.68 -1.38 5.18
CA ASN A 176 -8.47 -0.68 6.44
C ASN A 176 -7.00 -0.80 6.83
N ASP A 177 -6.38 0.31 7.23
CA ASP A 177 -5.10 0.26 7.94
C ASP A 177 -5.11 1.35 8.99
N TYR A 178 -4.76 1.02 10.23
CA TYR A 178 -4.80 1.97 11.34
C TYR A 178 -3.72 3.06 11.20
N ALA A 179 -2.59 2.75 10.56
CA ALA A 179 -1.49 3.68 10.40
C ALA A 179 -1.84 4.75 9.35
N PRO A 180 -1.84 6.04 9.72
CA PRO A 180 -2.32 7.09 8.84
C PRO A 180 -1.58 7.22 7.49
N VAL A 181 -0.26 7.00 7.46
CA VAL A 181 0.54 7.06 6.23
C VAL A 181 0.19 5.90 5.28
N ARG A 182 -0.02 4.70 5.82
CA ARG A 182 -0.42 3.52 5.05
C ARG A 182 -1.83 3.66 4.49
N GLN A 183 -2.79 4.16 5.27
CA GLN A 183 -4.13 4.44 4.76
C GLN A 183 -4.09 5.46 3.61
N ALA A 184 -3.28 6.52 3.72
CA ALA A 184 -3.10 7.50 2.65
C ALA A 184 -2.41 6.88 1.41
N LEU A 185 -1.44 6.00 1.60
CA LEU A 185 -0.79 5.24 0.52
C LEU A 185 -1.76 4.28 -0.18
N LEU A 186 -2.58 3.54 0.57
CA LEU A 186 -3.63 2.66 0.04
C LEU A 186 -4.64 3.43 -0.79
N THR A 187 -5.02 4.63 -0.35
CA THR A 187 -5.94 5.51 -1.10
C THR A 187 -5.34 5.90 -2.46
N GLN A 188 -4.03 6.13 -2.52
CA GLN A 188 -3.34 6.43 -3.78
C GLN A 188 -3.13 5.17 -4.64
N LEU A 189 -2.82 4.03 -4.03
CA LEU A 189 -2.56 2.77 -4.74
C LEU A 189 -3.84 2.12 -5.27
N PHE A 190 -4.98 2.27 -4.59
CA PHE A 190 -6.26 1.64 -4.90
C PHE A 190 -7.38 2.70 -4.93
N PRO A 191 -7.39 3.60 -5.92
CA PRO A 191 -8.32 4.74 -5.95
C PRO A 191 -9.80 4.34 -6.05
N ASN A 192 -10.09 3.10 -6.47
CA ASN A 192 -11.45 2.57 -6.58
C ASN A 192 -11.89 1.81 -5.32
N ALA A 193 -11.00 1.62 -4.33
CA ALA A 193 -11.32 0.92 -3.08
C ALA A 193 -11.78 1.93 -2.02
N ARG A 194 -12.71 1.51 -1.15
CA ARG A 194 -13.01 2.27 0.07
C ARG A 194 -11.88 2.05 1.06
N THR A 195 -11.17 3.09 1.47
CA THR A 195 -10.12 3.03 2.48
C THR A 195 -10.58 3.63 3.81
N THR A 196 -10.24 2.97 4.92
CA THR A 196 -10.63 3.37 6.28
C THR A 196 -9.45 3.23 7.25
N ARG A 197 -9.60 3.75 8.47
CA ARG A 197 -8.55 3.80 9.51
C ARG A 197 -9.10 3.40 10.90
N HIS A 198 -10.03 2.45 10.91
CA HIS A 198 -10.58 1.89 12.14
C HIS A 198 -9.54 1.02 12.84
N ASP A 199 -9.66 0.92 14.17
CA ASP A 199 -8.94 -0.13 14.91
C ASP A 199 -9.52 -1.49 14.48
N ALA A 200 -8.67 -2.34 13.93
CA ALA A 200 -9.07 -3.63 13.39
C ALA A 200 -9.59 -4.59 14.48
N ALA A 201 -9.26 -4.35 15.76
CA ALA A 201 -9.81 -5.11 16.90
C ALA A 201 -11.34 -4.94 17.06
N HIS A 202 -11.91 -3.89 16.47
CA HIS A 202 -13.33 -3.53 16.51
C HIS A 202 -13.92 -3.42 15.10
N ILE A 203 -13.30 -4.07 14.10
CA ILE A 203 -13.70 -3.90 12.70
C ILE A 203 -15.12 -4.42 12.43
N ASP A 204 -15.57 -5.40 13.21
CA ASP A 204 -16.89 -6.01 13.17
C ASP A 204 -18.01 -5.02 13.51
N ASP A 205 -17.74 -4.04 14.37
CA ASP A 205 -18.70 -2.97 14.70
C ASP A 205 -19.08 -2.08 13.49
N TYR A 206 -18.30 -2.14 12.41
CA TYR A 206 -18.48 -1.33 11.20
C TYR A 206 -18.94 -2.15 9.98
N LEU A 207 -19.23 -3.44 10.17
CA LEU A 207 -19.77 -4.32 9.13
C LEU A 207 -21.29 -4.20 9.08
N GLU A 208 -21.79 -3.32 8.21
CA GLU A 208 -23.21 -3.27 7.82
C GLU A 208 -23.49 -4.10 6.56
#